data_AF-A0A212KQ23-F1
#
_entry.id   AF-A0A212KQ23-F1
#
_cell.length_a   1.000
_cell.length_b   1.000
_cell.length_c   1.000
_cell.angle_alpha   90.00
_cell.angle_beta   90.00
_cell.angle_gamma   90.00
#
_symmetry.space_group_name_H-M   'P 1'
#
loop_
_entity.id
_entity.type
_entity.pdbx_description
1 polymer ?
#
loop_
_entity_poly.entity_id
_entity_poly.type
_entity_poly.pdbx_seq_one_letter_code
_entity_poly.pdbx_strand_id
1 'polypeptide(L)'
;MVFSTQTRKLSLESRLHFWALLGPFFILSAIFVSTFRFFPTGAYMPFLLLLTLPICWYKKKRLVFGAVGLCFVLFLFSYSRIPHEHRVWEMGMFFTVGLGLLITVLSLKEISKMLGDFQKEAESRLDNFLKVDQRLKKTESKSQIQEIELERQLEMAKQKVGQLYQEIEDRDKLVHLLKKEMDLKLEDNESLQQKLTKYDSSLDEWETVSRNLEKKLIEEQEAHGKQRSIFNELQEKMQGLNSSVKNERQVLQKEKQEFHVFQLTANQKQIEMKKLLDKNVNALKSLSQNVDELLKEKESLEKAFKDTEEKKKLYRNTLNETRVAKFQLKVNQTALRRELKKTLRNKKYPSSFDKKKKEDSSQSYEDLYRQLKKQFHDKDKVLSKARHALFHSEEKRLKIEKGAELESL
;
A
#
# COMPACT_ATOMS: atom_id res chain seq x y z
N MET A 1 -20.22 70.87 41.04
CA MET A 1 -20.03 72.00 41.99
C MET A 1 -18.96 73.01 41.55
N VAL A 2 -17.77 72.61 41.07
CA VAL A 2 -16.62 73.52 40.78
C VAL A 2 -16.97 74.87 40.11
N PHE A 3 -17.84 74.88 39.10
CA PHE A 3 -18.23 76.12 38.40
C PHE A 3 -18.85 77.21 39.30
N SER A 4 -19.58 76.86 40.37
CA SER A 4 -20.24 77.87 41.23
C SER A 4 -19.28 78.60 42.19
N THR A 5 -18.11 78.02 42.46
CA THR A 5 -17.03 78.71 43.17
C THR A 5 -16.24 79.66 42.27
N GLN A 6 -16.14 79.35 40.97
CA GLN A 6 -15.35 80.13 40.01
C GLN A 6 -16.04 81.45 39.63
N THR A 7 -17.37 81.45 39.43
CA THR A 7 -18.15 82.68 39.20
C THR A 7 -18.12 83.62 40.41
N ARG A 8 -18.10 83.07 41.64
CA ARG A 8 -17.94 83.86 42.87
C ARG A 8 -16.55 84.52 42.95
N LYS A 9 -15.46 83.81 42.63
CA LYS A 9 -14.09 84.37 42.57
C LYS A 9 -14.02 85.58 41.62
N LEU A 10 -14.46 85.41 40.38
CA LEU A 10 -14.49 86.48 39.35
C LEU A 10 -15.23 87.75 39.82
N SER A 11 -16.38 87.59 40.49
CA SER A 11 -17.14 88.72 41.02
C SER A 11 -16.44 89.45 42.18
N LEU A 12 -15.55 88.77 42.91
CA LEU A 12 -14.79 89.34 44.02
C LEU A 12 -13.52 90.04 43.50
N GLU A 13 -12.83 89.44 42.53
CA GLU A 13 -11.69 90.04 41.81
C GLU A 13 -12.10 91.37 41.14
N SER A 14 -13.19 91.38 40.37
CA SER A 14 -13.73 92.60 39.73
C SER A 14 -14.04 93.71 40.75
N ARG A 15 -14.68 93.36 41.88
CA ARG A 15 -14.92 94.30 42.99
C ARG A 15 -13.62 94.80 43.62
N LEU A 16 -12.61 93.94 43.76
CA LEU A 16 -11.33 94.31 44.36
C LEU A 16 -10.55 95.29 43.47
N HIS A 17 -10.54 95.07 42.15
CA HIS A 17 -9.98 96.02 41.20
C HIS A 17 -10.72 97.36 41.22
N PHE A 18 -12.05 97.37 41.32
CA PHE A 18 -12.82 98.60 41.50
C PHE A 18 -12.39 99.38 42.76
N TRP A 19 -12.32 98.74 43.93
CA TRP A 19 -11.86 99.40 45.16
C TRP A 19 -10.39 99.86 45.08
N ALA A 20 -9.53 99.11 44.38
CA ALA A 20 -8.13 99.46 44.18
C ALA A 20 -7.90 100.66 43.25
N LEU A 21 -8.82 100.92 42.32
CA LEU A 21 -8.82 102.13 41.49
C LEU A 21 -9.50 103.31 42.20
N LEU A 22 -10.54 103.04 42.99
CA LEU A 22 -11.34 104.06 43.68
C LEU A 22 -10.53 104.85 44.73
N GLY A 23 -9.66 104.18 45.50
CA GLY A 23 -8.78 104.84 46.48
C GLY A 23 -7.84 105.90 45.85
N PRO A 24 -7.00 105.52 44.86
CA PRO A 24 -6.20 106.46 44.09
C PRO A 24 -7.02 107.51 43.34
N PHE A 25 -8.21 107.17 42.83
CA PHE A 25 -9.11 108.12 42.18
C PHE A 25 -9.57 109.23 43.15
N PHE A 26 -9.95 108.90 44.39
CA PHE A 26 -10.26 109.91 45.41
C PHE A 26 -9.06 110.79 45.74
N ILE A 27 -7.84 110.23 45.80
CA ILE A 27 -6.62 111.00 46.05
C ILE A 27 -6.31 111.95 44.88
N LEU A 28 -6.39 111.47 43.64
CA LEU A 28 -6.18 112.29 42.44
C LEU A 28 -7.25 113.38 42.30
N SER A 29 -8.52 113.05 42.59
CA SER A 29 -9.61 114.02 42.63
C SER A 29 -9.39 115.09 43.70
N ALA A 30 -8.92 114.71 44.90
CA ALA A 30 -8.56 115.66 45.94
C ALA A 30 -7.38 116.57 45.54
N ILE A 31 -6.33 116.03 44.91
CA ILE A 31 -5.22 116.83 44.36
C ILE A 31 -5.75 117.84 43.33
N PHE A 32 -6.54 117.37 42.36
CA PHE A 32 -7.13 118.20 41.30
C PHE A 32 -7.97 119.34 41.87
N VAL A 33 -8.89 119.03 42.79
CA VAL A 33 -9.75 120.03 43.46
C VAL A 33 -8.91 121.03 44.27
N SER A 34 -7.86 120.58 44.96
CA SER A 34 -6.92 121.47 45.66
C SER A 34 -6.09 122.35 44.72
N THR A 35 -5.70 121.88 43.53
CA THR A 35 -4.94 122.71 42.56
C THR A 35 -5.79 123.79 41.90
N PHE A 36 -7.08 123.52 41.65
CA PHE A 36 -7.99 124.53 41.09
C PHE A 36 -8.40 125.60 42.10
N ARG A 37 -8.41 125.28 43.41
CA ARG A 37 -8.76 126.23 44.48
C ARG A 37 -7.51 126.69 45.23
N PHE A 38 -6.68 127.49 44.55
CA PHE A 38 -5.37 127.93 45.04
C PHE A 38 -5.46 128.85 46.27
N PHE A 39 -5.55 128.26 47.46
CA PHE A 39 -5.43 128.96 48.73
C PHE A 39 -3.95 129.01 49.18
N PRO A 40 -3.40 130.18 49.56
CA PRO A 40 -2.01 130.28 50.03
C PRO A 40 -1.77 129.50 51.32
N THR A 41 -2.81 129.25 52.12
CA THR A 41 -2.78 128.38 53.31
C THR A 41 -2.92 126.90 53.00
N GLY A 42 -3.47 126.50 51.84
CA GLY A 42 -3.73 125.11 51.47
C GLY A 42 -2.58 124.41 50.73
N ALA A 43 -1.56 125.17 50.31
CA ALA A 43 -0.48 124.70 49.43
C ALA A 43 0.32 123.48 49.94
N TYR A 44 0.27 123.15 51.24
CA TYR A 44 0.95 121.98 51.80
C TYR A 44 0.28 120.64 51.47
N MET A 45 -1.04 120.61 51.23
CA MET A 45 -1.81 119.39 50.98
C MET A 45 -1.30 118.56 49.78
N PRO A 46 -1.03 119.12 48.57
CA PRO A 46 -0.52 118.33 47.46
C PRO A 46 0.88 117.74 47.73
N PHE A 47 1.77 118.43 48.44
CA PHE A 47 3.08 117.87 48.82
C PHE A 47 2.94 116.73 49.84
N LEU A 48 2.05 116.89 50.82
CA LEU A 48 1.72 115.85 51.80
C LEU A 48 1.10 114.61 51.14
N LEU A 49 0.27 114.77 50.11
CA LEU A 49 -0.24 113.67 49.30
C LEU A 49 0.85 112.99 48.46
N LEU A 50 1.69 113.77 47.79
CA LEU A 50 2.81 113.25 46.99
C LEU A 50 3.83 112.47 47.84
N LEU A 51 4.02 112.87 49.11
CA LEU A 51 4.90 112.17 50.06
C LEU A 51 4.26 110.94 50.70
N THR A 52 2.93 110.91 50.89
CA THR A 52 2.22 109.77 51.52
C THR A 52 1.88 108.63 50.56
N LEU A 53 1.66 108.91 49.28
CA LEU A 53 1.47 107.90 48.23
C LEU A 53 2.58 106.82 48.19
N PRO A 54 3.89 107.14 48.08
CA PRO A 54 4.95 106.13 48.07
C PRO A 54 5.07 105.39 49.42
N ILE A 55 4.77 106.05 50.55
CA ILE A 55 4.74 105.40 51.87
C ILE A 55 3.62 104.33 51.93
N CYS A 56 2.48 104.57 51.28
CA CYS A 56 1.40 103.58 51.18
C CYS A 56 1.73 102.38 50.28
N TRP A 57 2.64 102.53 49.32
CA TRP A 57 3.17 101.43 48.51
C TRP A 57 4.08 100.50 49.33
N TYR A 58 4.83 101.05 50.30
CA TYR A 58 5.64 100.26 51.22
C TYR A 58 4.75 99.45 52.19
N LYS A 59 4.58 98.16 51.89
CA LYS A 59 3.62 97.18 52.47
C LYS A 59 3.59 97.00 54.01
N LYS A 60 4.35 97.77 54.79
CA LYS A 60 4.35 97.76 56.26
C LYS A 60 3.15 98.55 56.79
N LYS A 61 2.08 97.87 57.22
CA LYS A 61 0.86 98.47 57.84
C LYS A 61 1.15 99.60 58.85
N ARG A 62 2.22 99.45 59.66
CA ARG A 62 2.66 100.44 60.66
C ARG A 62 3.01 101.81 60.04
N LEU A 63 3.58 101.84 58.83
CA LEU A 63 3.90 103.07 58.11
C LEU A 63 2.64 103.78 57.61
N VAL A 64 1.59 103.05 57.23
CA VAL A 64 0.32 103.64 56.78
C VAL A 64 -0.43 104.30 57.94
N PHE A 65 -0.56 103.60 59.08
CA PHE A 65 -1.15 104.21 60.27
C PHE A 65 -0.30 105.38 60.79
N GLY A 66 1.03 105.30 60.67
CA GLY A 66 1.93 106.42 60.92
C GLY A 66 1.71 107.60 59.96
N ALA A 67 1.51 107.34 58.67
CA ALA A 67 1.25 108.37 57.67
C ALA A 67 -0.10 109.06 57.91
N VAL A 68 -1.19 108.30 58.07
CA VAL A 68 -2.53 108.86 58.36
C VAL A 68 -2.53 109.62 59.71
N GLY A 69 -1.82 109.11 60.72
CA GLY A 69 -1.63 109.81 61.99
C GLY A 69 -0.84 111.11 61.86
N LEU A 70 0.26 111.10 61.09
CA LEU A 70 1.05 112.31 60.79
C LEU A 70 0.22 113.34 60.03
N CYS A 71 -0.56 112.92 59.03
CA CYS A 71 -1.51 113.77 58.34
C CYS A 71 -2.51 114.42 59.31
N PHE A 72 -3.05 113.65 60.26
CA PHE A 72 -4.02 114.14 61.24
C PHE A 72 -3.39 115.14 62.24
N VAL A 73 -2.16 114.89 62.71
CA VAL A 73 -1.41 115.83 63.55
C VAL A 73 -1.10 117.13 62.80
N LEU A 74 -0.68 117.04 61.54
CA LEU A 74 -0.42 118.21 60.69
C LEU A 74 -1.70 119.00 60.38
N PHE A 75 -2.85 118.31 60.20
CA PHE A 75 -4.16 118.94 60.08
C PHE A 75 -4.54 119.69 61.36
N LEU A 76 -4.43 119.05 62.54
CA LEU A 76 -4.74 119.70 63.83
C LEU A 76 -3.85 120.94 64.08
N PHE A 77 -2.56 120.86 63.77
CA PHE A 77 -1.65 122.00 63.85
C PHE A 77 -2.07 123.14 62.91
N SER A 78 -2.40 122.80 61.67
CA SER A 78 -2.81 123.74 60.62
C SER A 78 -4.21 124.33 60.85
N TYR A 79 -5.12 123.62 61.53
CA TYR A 79 -6.50 124.04 61.80
C TYR A 79 -6.60 125.42 62.46
N SER A 80 -5.65 125.70 63.37
CA SER A 80 -5.51 127.01 64.04
C SER A 80 -5.32 128.18 63.08
N ARG A 81 -4.73 127.94 61.90
CA ARG A 81 -4.36 128.95 60.87
C ARG A 81 -5.38 129.06 59.74
N ILE A 82 -6.41 128.22 59.72
CA ILE A 82 -7.43 128.20 58.65
C ILE A 82 -8.58 129.17 59.00
N PRO A 83 -8.94 130.12 58.11
CA PRO A 83 -10.09 131.00 58.29
C PRO A 83 -11.39 130.20 58.51
N HIS A 84 -12.29 130.70 59.35
CA HIS A 84 -13.48 129.97 59.79
C HIS A 84 -14.34 129.46 58.62
N GLU A 85 -14.51 130.28 57.58
CA GLU A 85 -15.24 129.98 56.33
C GLU A 85 -14.69 128.78 55.54
N HIS A 86 -13.44 128.37 55.78
CA HIS A 86 -12.78 127.29 55.01
C HIS A 86 -12.55 126.02 55.83
N ARG A 87 -12.75 126.07 57.16
CA ARG A 87 -12.51 124.90 58.05
C ARG A 87 -13.34 123.68 57.70
N VAL A 88 -14.59 123.86 57.29
CA VAL A 88 -15.48 122.76 56.88
C VAL A 88 -15.00 122.13 55.56
N TRP A 89 -14.53 122.95 54.62
CA TRP A 89 -13.99 122.50 53.34
C TRP A 89 -12.70 121.71 53.53
N GLU A 90 -11.71 122.28 54.24
CA GLU A 90 -10.43 121.62 54.51
C GLU A 90 -10.61 120.32 55.32
N MET A 91 -11.57 120.28 56.25
CA MET A 91 -11.92 119.04 56.97
C MET A 91 -12.52 117.97 56.04
N GLY A 92 -13.39 118.37 55.10
CA GLY A 92 -13.96 117.46 54.10
C GLY A 92 -12.91 116.92 53.11
N MET A 93 -12.00 117.79 52.66
CA MET A 93 -10.86 117.40 51.83
C MET A 93 -9.93 116.44 52.57
N PHE A 94 -9.58 116.76 53.81
CA PHE A 94 -8.74 115.90 54.67
C PHE A 94 -9.38 114.52 54.90
N PHE A 95 -10.68 114.47 55.19
CA PHE A 95 -11.42 113.21 55.38
C PHE A 95 -11.47 112.37 54.10
N THR A 96 -11.71 113.01 52.95
CA THR A 96 -11.70 112.36 51.63
C THR A 96 -10.33 111.76 51.31
N VAL A 97 -9.25 112.50 51.60
CA VAL A 97 -7.86 112.02 51.49
C VAL A 97 -7.60 110.84 52.42
N GLY A 98 -7.99 110.94 53.69
CA GLY A 98 -7.81 109.86 54.68
C GLY A 98 -8.53 108.57 54.29
N LEU A 99 -9.77 108.67 53.80
CA LEU A 99 -10.52 107.54 53.26
C LEU A 99 -9.87 106.98 51.99
N GLY A 100 -9.44 107.83 51.05
CA GLY A 100 -8.74 107.41 49.83
C GLY A 100 -7.48 106.60 50.13
N LEU A 101 -6.64 107.07 51.07
CA LEU A 101 -5.45 106.34 51.53
C LEU A 101 -5.80 105.01 52.22
N LEU A 102 -6.83 105.00 53.07
CA LEU A 102 -7.30 103.79 53.75
C LEU A 102 -7.80 102.72 52.76
N ILE A 103 -8.64 103.12 51.79
CA ILE A 103 -9.17 102.25 50.72
C ILE A 103 -8.03 101.71 49.86
N THR A 104 -7.07 102.55 49.48
CA THR A 104 -5.89 102.17 48.70
C THR A 104 -5.06 101.10 49.41
N VAL A 105 -4.84 101.23 50.73
CA VAL A 105 -4.01 100.26 51.47
C VAL A 105 -4.76 98.96 51.76
N LEU A 106 -6.06 99.01 52.05
CA LEU A 106 -6.86 97.81 52.26
C LEU A 106 -6.97 96.98 50.98
N SER A 107 -7.14 97.62 49.82
CA SER A 107 -7.19 96.96 48.52
C SER A 107 -5.82 96.43 48.07
N LEU A 108 -4.74 97.22 48.17
CA LEU A 108 -3.37 96.75 47.87
C LEU A 108 -2.95 95.54 48.73
N LYS A 109 -3.35 95.50 50.01
CA LYS A 109 -3.12 94.35 50.88
C LYS A 109 -3.76 93.09 50.31
N GLU A 110 -5.03 93.16 49.92
CA GLU A 110 -5.77 91.97 49.48
C GLU A 110 -5.38 91.56 48.06
N ILE A 111 -5.03 92.51 47.17
CA ILE A 111 -4.39 92.22 45.88
C ILE A 111 -3.07 91.48 46.10
N SER A 112 -2.22 91.95 47.02
CA SER A 112 -0.95 91.28 47.31
C SER A 112 -1.12 89.91 47.97
N LYS A 113 -2.30 89.60 48.54
CA LYS A 113 -2.64 88.26 49.02
C LYS A 113 -3.13 87.39 47.86
N MET A 114 -4.09 87.86 47.07
CA MET A 114 -4.56 87.17 45.86
C MET A 114 -3.40 86.81 44.93
N LEU A 115 -2.47 87.73 44.69
CA LEU A 115 -1.29 87.47 43.85
C LEU A 115 -0.40 86.34 44.40
N GLY A 116 -0.24 86.27 45.73
CA GLY A 116 0.51 85.18 46.38
C GLY A 116 -0.23 83.83 46.37
N ASP A 117 -1.56 83.86 46.46
CA ASP A 117 -2.40 82.66 46.34
C ASP A 117 -2.46 82.17 44.87
N PHE A 118 -2.52 83.09 43.89
CA PHE A 118 -2.37 82.80 42.46
C PHE A 118 -0.98 82.26 42.11
N GLN A 119 0.09 82.81 42.69
CA GLN A 119 1.45 82.30 42.49
C GLN A 119 1.56 80.85 42.97
N LYS A 120 1.08 80.54 44.18
CA LYS A 120 1.03 79.16 44.70
C LYS A 120 0.16 78.23 43.85
N GLU A 121 -0.98 78.72 43.34
CA GLU A 121 -1.83 77.94 42.45
C GLU A 121 -1.13 77.66 41.11
N ALA A 122 -0.38 78.63 40.56
CA ALA A 122 0.43 78.47 39.35
C ALA A 122 1.62 77.52 39.57
N GLU A 123 2.36 77.66 40.67
CA GLU A 123 3.44 76.75 41.08
C GLU A 123 2.90 75.32 41.24
N SER A 124 1.80 75.13 41.98
CA SER A 124 1.15 73.82 42.15
C SER A 124 0.64 73.22 40.82
N ARG A 125 0.08 74.04 39.92
CA ARG A 125 -0.30 73.59 38.57
C ARG A 125 0.92 73.16 37.76
N LEU A 126 2.01 73.93 37.77
CA LEU A 126 3.27 73.61 37.09
C LEU A 126 3.87 72.30 37.63
N ASP A 127 3.90 72.12 38.94
CA ASP A 127 4.36 70.91 39.62
C ASP A 127 3.55 69.68 39.20
N ASN A 128 2.24 69.84 39.00
CA ASN A 128 1.37 68.78 38.49
C ASN A 128 1.58 68.51 36.99
N PHE A 129 1.80 69.53 36.16
CA PHE A 129 2.20 69.34 34.75
C PHE A 129 3.53 68.60 34.63
N LEU A 130 4.55 68.94 35.44
CA LEU A 130 5.82 68.23 35.50
C LEU A 130 5.66 66.76 35.93
N LYS A 131 4.78 66.48 36.91
CA LYS A 131 4.44 65.10 37.31
C LYS A 131 3.68 64.33 36.23
N VAL A 132 2.90 65.00 35.37
CA VAL A 132 2.24 64.38 34.21
C VAL A 132 3.26 64.11 33.09
N ASP A 133 4.14 65.05 32.76
CA ASP A 133 5.24 64.86 31.79
C ASP A 133 6.17 63.69 32.19
N GLN A 134 6.58 63.62 33.45
CA GLN A 134 7.35 62.49 33.98
C GLN A 134 6.60 61.15 33.94
N ARG A 135 5.25 61.16 33.97
CA ARG A 135 4.44 59.94 33.80
C ARG A 135 4.34 59.56 32.33
N LEU A 136 4.14 60.52 31.43
CA LEU A 136 4.10 60.29 29.98
C LEU A 136 5.42 59.67 29.49
N LYS A 137 6.58 60.24 29.85
CA LYS A 137 7.91 59.69 29.53
C LYS A 137 8.17 58.29 30.10
N LYS A 138 7.54 57.94 31.23
CA LYS A 138 7.58 56.59 31.82
C LYS A 138 6.59 55.60 31.19
N THR A 139 5.57 56.08 30.48
CA THR A 139 4.68 55.26 29.66
C THR A 139 5.26 55.06 28.27
N GLU A 140 5.83 56.11 27.68
CA GLU A 140 6.54 56.10 26.39
C GLU A 140 7.70 55.10 26.38
N SER A 141 8.61 55.17 27.36
CA SER A 141 9.71 54.20 27.47
C SER A 141 9.25 52.77 27.75
N LYS A 142 8.11 52.57 28.42
CA LYS A 142 7.48 51.23 28.54
C LYS A 142 6.91 50.75 27.21
N SER A 143 6.30 51.64 26.42
CA SER A 143 5.78 51.33 25.09
C SER A 143 6.91 50.89 24.17
N GLN A 144 8.04 51.61 24.15
CA GLN A 144 9.23 51.24 23.39
C GLN A 144 9.80 49.87 23.80
N ILE A 145 9.84 49.56 25.09
CA ILE A 145 10.27 48.23 25.59
C ILE A 145 9.30 47.12 25.14
N GLN A 146 7.99 47.39 25.13
CA GLN A 146 6.98 46.44 24.65
C GLN A 146 7.05 46.23 23.13
N GLU A 147 7.31 47.29 22.38
CA GLU A 147 7.51 47.28 20.92
C GLU A 147 8.74 46.44 20.54
N ILE A 148 9.88 46.67 21.19
CA ILE A 148 11.12 45.88 20.98
C ILE A 148 10.93 44.39 21.31
N GLU A 149 10.22 44.06 22.40
CA GLU A 149 9.94 42.64 22.73
C GLU A 149 8.92 42.00 21.78
N LEU A 150 7.96 42.77 21.25
CA LEU A 150 7.04 42.32 20.19
C LEU A 150 7.79 42.06 18.88
N GLU A 151 8.69 42.95 18.46
CA GLU A 151 9.57 42.73 17.30
C GLU A 151 10.43 41.47 17.50
N ARG A 152 11.00 41.28 18.70
CA ARG A 152 11.81 40.09 19.03
C ARG A 152 10.99 38.81 18.97
N GLN A 153 9.74 38.82 19.43
CA GLN A 153 8.82 37.68 19.35
C GLN A 153 8.37 37.40 17.91
N LEU A 154 8.12 38.44 17.13
CA LEU A 154 7.78 38.35 15.70
C LEU A 154 8.96 37.78 14.88
N GLU A 155 10.20 38.16 15.19
CA GLU A 155 11.39 37.60 14.53
C GLU A 155 11.64 36.13 14.91
N MET A 156 11.47 35.77 16.20
CA MET A 156 11.48 34.36 16.62
C MET A 156 10.36 33.54 15.95
N ALA A 157 9.19 34.14 15.69
CA ALA A 157 8.11 33.49 14.96
C ALA A 157 8.46 33.29 13.47
N LYS A 158 9.04 34.29 12.79
CA LYS A 158 9.55 34.13 11.41
C LYS A 158 10.58 33.01 11.31
N GLN A 159 11.53 32.94 12.25
CA GLN A 159 12.57 31.91 12.26
C GLN A 159 11.97 30.50 12.38
N LYS A 160 10.99 30.30 13.28
CA LYS A 160 10.25 29.04 13.39
C LYS A 160 9.44 28.70 12.13
N VAL A 161 8.81 29.68 11.51
CA VAL A 161 8.08 29.49 10.23
C VAL A 161 9.05 29.09 9.11
N GLY A 162 10.23 29.70 9.03
CA GLY A 162 11.29 29.31 8.09
C GLY A 162 11.79 27.88 8.31
N GLN A 163 11.99 27.47 9.57
CA GLN A 163 12.35 26.09 9.93
C GLN A 163 11.26 25.10 9.52
N LEU A 164 9.98 25.42 9.77
CA LEU A 164 8.85 24.58 9.36
C LEU A 164 8.73 24.46 7.82
N TYR A 165 9.02 25.52 7.06
CA TYR A 165 9.08 25.43 5.60
C TYR A 165 10.20 24.51 5.13
N GLN A 166 11.38 24.54 5.76
CA GLN A 166 12.47 23.61 5.47
C GLN A 166 12.10 22.16 5.83
N GLU A 167 11.46 21.92 6.98
CA GLU A 167 10.94 20.59 7.34
C GLU A 167 9.90 20.08 6.33
N ILE A 168 9.04 20.95 5.79
CA ILE A 168 8.06 20.57 4.75
C ILE A 168 8.78 20.20 3.45
N GLU A 169 9.73 21.02 3.01
CA GLU A 169 10.50 20.77 1.79
C GLU A 169 11.30 19.44 1.85
N ASP A 170 11.87 19.13 3.02
CA ASP A 170 12.60 17.87 3.24
C ASP A 170 11.66 16.66 3.40
N ARG A 171 10.45 16.84 3.95
CA ARG A 171 9.41 15.81 3.95
C ARG A 171 8.90 15.54 2.53
N ASP A 172 8.72 16.54 1.69
CA ASP A 172 8.30 16.37 0.29
C ASP A 172 9.37 15.63 -0.53
N LYS A 173 10.66 15.93 -0.31
CA LYS A 173 11.78 15.13 -0.86
C LYS A 173 11.71 13.67 -0.41
N LEU A 174 11.47 13.43 0.88
CA LEU A 174 11.35 12.07 1.43
C LEU A 174 10.13 11.32 0.86
N VAL A 175 8.98 11.99 0.72
CA VAL A 175 7.78 11.41 0.08
C VAL A 175 8.04 11.07 -1.39
N HIS A 176 8.77 11.91 -2.13
CA HIS A 176 9.17 11.61 -3.50
C HIS A 176 10.13 10.39 -3.57
N LEU A 177 11.07 10.26 -2.62
CA LEU A 177 11.97 9.11 -2.56
C LEU A 177 11.21 7.82 -2.21
N LEU A 178 10.35 7.85 -1.19
CA LEU A 178 9.50 6.72 -0.80
C LEU A 178 8.54 6.31 -1.92
N LYS A 179 7.97 7.26 -2.65
CA LYS A 179 7.15 6.96 -3.82
C LYS A 179 7.97 6.24 -4.90
N LYS A 180 9.17 6.73 -5.21
CA LYS A 180 10.06 6.07 -6.18
C LYS A 180 10.45 4.65 -5.74
N GLU A 181 10.68 4.42 -4.45
CA GLU A 181 10.93 3.08 -3.92
C GLU A 181 9.69 2.19 -4.03
N MET A 182 8.49 2.71 -3.72
CA MET A 182 7.23 1.99 -3.89
C MET A 182 6.98 1.63 -5.36
N ASP A 183 7.20 2.56 -6.29
CA ASP A 183 7.05 2.33 -7.73
C ASP A 183 7.99 1.21 -8.21
N LEU A 184 9.26 1.20 -7.76
CA LEU A 184 10.21 0.10 -8.01
C LEU A 184 9.78 -1.22 -7.37
N LYS A 185 9.16 -1.19 -6.18
CA LYS A 185 8.65 -2.40 -5.51
C LYS A 185 7.39 -2.96 -6.17
N LEU A 186 6.60 -2.11 -6.85
CA LEU A 186 5.50 -2.55 -7.71
C LEU A 186 6.06 -3.23 -8.97
N GLU A 187 7.07 -2.65 -9.63
CA GLU A 187 7.74 -3.26 -10.79
C GLU A 187 8.40 -4.62 -10.44
N ASP A 188 9.12 -4.70 -9.30
CA ASP A 188 9.62 -5.97 -8.74
C ASP A 188 8.50 -7.02 -8.62
N ASN A 189 7.37 -6.62 -8.04
CA ASN A 189 6.23 -7.49 -7.75
C ASN A 189 5.48 -7.93 -9.01
N GLU A 190 5.29 -7.04 -9.99
CA GLU A 190 4.78 -7.42 -11.32
C GLU A 190 5.72 -8.41 -12.02
N SER A 191 7.04 -8.21 -11.91
CA SER A 191 8.02 -9.18 -12.43
C SER A 191 7.94 -10.55 -11.74
N LEU A 192 7.57 -10.58 -10.45
CA LEU A 192 7.37 -11.80 -9.67
C LEU A 192 6.06 -12.47 -10.02
N GLN A 193 4.95 -11.73 -10.18
CA GLN A 193 3.68 -12.26 -10.67
C GLN A 193 3.83 -12.87 -12.09
N GLN A 194 4.58 -12.22 -12.98
CA GLN A 194 4.90 -12.77 -14.32
C GLN A 194 5.81 -14.02 -14.29
N LYS A 195 6.56 -14.25 -13.21
CA LYS A 195 7.29 -15.51 -13.00
C LYS A 195 6.37 -16.58 -12.40
N LEU A 196 5.51 -16.19 -11.48
CA LEU A 196 4.54 -17.07 -10.81
C LEU A 196 3.55 -17.66 -11.82
N THR A 197 2.92 -16.83 -12.66
CA THR A 197 2.02 -17.32 -13.72
C THR A 197 2.71 -18.19 -14.78
N LYS A 198 4.01 -18.00 -15.02
CA LYS A 198 4.80 -18.93 -15.84
C LYS A 198 4.98 -20.27 -15.15
N TYR A 199 5.35 -20.28 -13.86
CA TYR A 199 5.44 -21.50 -13.07
C TYR A 199 4.08 -22.22 -12.96
N ASP A 200 2.97 -21.50 -12.80
CA ASP A 200 1.62 -22.06 -12.81
C ASP A 200 1.31 -22.71 -14.17
N SER A 201 1.61 -22.04 -15.29
CA SER A 201 1.41 -22.61 -16.62
C SER A 201 2.27 -23.86 -16.88
N SER A 202 3.52 -23.89 -16.38
CA SER A 202 4.35 -25.09 -16.41
C SER A 202 3.84 -26.18 -15.45
N LEU A 203 3.21 -25.83 -14.33
CA LEU A 203 2.58 -26.78 -13.41
C LEU A 203 1.37 -27.44 -14.07
N ASP A 204 0.52 -26.67 -14.77
CA ASP A 204 -0.57 -27.19 -15.60
C ASP A 204 -0.04 -28.13 -16.71
N GLU A 205 1.05 -27.76 -17.40
CA GLU A 205 1.72 -28.65 -18.36
C GLU A 205 2.17 -29.96 -17.69
N TRP A 206 2.88 -29.89 -16.54
CA TRP A 206 3.30 -31.07 -15.78
C TRP A 206 2.13 -31.91 -15.26
N GLU A 207 1.01 -31.31 -14.86
CA GLU A 207 -0.21 -32.01 -14.49
C GLU A 207 -0.84 -32.72 -15.70
N THR A 208 -0.92 -32.07 -16.88
CA THR A 208 -1.43 -32.76 -18.07
C THR A 208 -0.52 -33.92 -18.50
N VAL A 209 0.81 -33.77 -18.38
CA VAL A 209 1.78 -34.87 -18.59
C VAL A 209 1.57 -35.98 -17.57
N SER A 210 1.39 -35.65 -16.29
CA SER A 210 1.13 -36.62 -15.21
C SER A 210 -0.17 -37.40 -15.47
N ARG A 211 -1.30 -36.72 -15.69
CA ARG A 211 -2.60 -37.35 -16.02
C ARG A 211 -2.53 -38.21 -17.30
N ASN A 212 -1.68 -37.85 -18.26
CA ASN A 212 -1.45 -38.64 -19.47
C ASN A 212 -0.54 -39.87 -19.23
N LEU A 213 0.40 -39.80 -18.27
CA LEU A 213 1.18 -40.95 -17.81
C LEU A 213 0.33 -41.90 -16.96
N GLU A 214 -0.55 -41.39 -16.09
CA GLU A 214 -1.52 -42.18 -15.35
C GLU A 214 -2.46 -42.95 -16.29
N LYS A 215 -3.00 -42.31 -17.33
CA LYS A 215 -3.78 -42.99 -18.37
C LYS A 215 -2.99 -44.12 -19.05
N LYS A 216 -1.75 -43.86 -19.47
CA LYS A 216 -0.88 -44.89 -20.05
C LYS A 216 -0.59 -46.04 -19.08
N LEU A 217 -0.41 -45.75 -17.79
CA LEU A 217 -0.22 -46.76 -16.75
C LEU A 217 -1.48 -47.62 -16.56
N ILE A 218 -2.67 -47.02 -16.64
CA ILE A 218 -3.96 -47.74 -16.61
C ILE A 218 -4.13 -48.58 -17.89
N GLU A 219 -3.80 -48.04 -19.06
CA GLU A 219 -3.81 -48.76 -20.34
C GLU A 219 -2.84 -49.96 -20.33
N GLU A 220 -1.62 -49.81 -19.78
CA GLU A 220 -0.68 -50.91 -19.57
C GLU A 220 -1.17 -51.90 -18.52
N GLN A 221 -1.78 -51.47 -17.40
CA GLN A 221 -2.35 -52.37 -16.41
C GLN A 221 -3.53 -53.16 -16.96
N GLU A 222 -4.39 -52.56 -17.79
CA GLU A 222 -5.42 -53.26 -18.54
C GLU A 222 -4.84 -54.24 -19.56
N ALA A 223 -3.81 -53.84 -20.30
CA ALA A 223 -3.12 -54.70 -21.26
C ALA A 223 -2.48 -55.91 -20.56
N HIS A 224 -1.78 -55.69 -19.44
CA HIS A 224 -1.26 -56.76 -18.59
C HIS A 224 -2.37 -57.59 -17.96
N GLY A 225 -3.50 -57.01 -17.57
CA GLY A 225 -4.67 -57.75 -17.08
C GLY A 225 -5.22 -58.73 -18.12
N LYS A 226 -5.39 -58.25 -19.37
CA LYS A 226 -5.80 -59.06 -20.54
C LYS A 226 -4.74 -60.11 -20.89
N GLN A 227 -3.45 -59.77 -20.82
CA GLN A 227 -2.36 -60.71 -21.05
C GLN A 227 -2.28 -61.78 -19.95
N ARG A 228 -2.62 -61.44 -18.71
CA ARG A 228 -2.63 -62.33 -17.54
C ARG A 228 -3.85 -63.26 -17.53
N SER A 229 -5.02 -62.82 -18.01
CA SER A 229 -6.15 -63.73 -18.23
C SER A 229 -5.85 -64.73 -19.36
N ILE A 230 -5.29 -64.27 -20.48
CA ILE A 230 -4.80 -65.14 -21.57
C ILE A 230 -3.73 -66.12 -21.07
N PHE A 231 -2.79 -65.67 -20.23
CA PHE A 231 -1.77 -66.54 -19.63
C PHE A 231 -2.38 -67.60 -18.71
N ASN A 232 -3.34 -67.23 -17.86
CA ASN A 232 -4.04 -68.17 -16.99
C ASN A 232 -4.82 -69.23 -17.80
N GLU A 233 -5.51 -68.83 -18.88
CA GLU A 233 -6.23 -69.75 -19.77
C GLU A 233 -5.26 -70.71 -20.50
N LEU A 234 -4.08 -70.24 -20.88
CA LEU A 234 -2.99 -71.07 -21.42
C LEU A 234 -2.40 -72.02 -20.37
N GLN A 235 -2.24 -71.56 -19.12
CA GLN A 235 -1.74 -72.36 -18.01
C GLN A 235 -2.72 -73.48 -17.63
N GLU A 236 -4.03 -73.20 -17.63
CA GLU A 236 -5.10 -74.18 -17.38
C GLU A 236 -5.15 -75.23 -18.51
N LYS A 237 -5.04 -74.80 -19.78
CA LYS A 237 -4.89 -75.72 -20.93
C LYS A 237 -3.62 -76.57 -20.85
N MET A 238 -2.49 -76.01 -20.39
CA MET A 238 -1.28 -76.80 -20.13
C MET A 238 -1.44 -77.80 -18.99
N GLN A 239 -2.17 -77.46 -17.91
CA GLN A 239 -2.46 -78.43 -16.84
C GLN A 239 -3.33 -79.59 -17.34
N GLY A 240 -4.35 -79.32 -18.17
CA GLY A 240 -5.17 -80.35 -18.81
C GLY A 240 -4.39 -81.26 -19.77
N LEU A 241 -3.44 -80.71 -20.53
CA LEU A 241 -2.53 -81.52 -21.36
C LEU A 241 -1.58 -82.37 -20.51
N ASN A 242 -1.05 -81.83 -19.42
CA ASN A 242 -0.09 -82.53 -18.55
C ASN A 242 -0.75 -83.70 -17.78
N SER A 243 -2.02 -83.58 -17.39
CA SER A 243 -2.77 -84.71 -16.83
C SER A 243 -3.08 -85.80 -17.88
N SER A 244 -3.34 -85.43 -19.14
CA SER A 244 -3.50 -86.39 -20.25
C SER A 244 -2.21 -87.20 -20.49
N VAL A 245 -1.06 -86.53 -20.64
CA VAL A 245 0.25 -87.16 -20.88
C VAL A 245 0.67 -88.07 -19.71
N LYS A 246 0.24 -87.76 -18.48
CA LYS A 246 0.49 -88.60 -17.29
C LYS A 246 -0.23 -89.95 -17.36
N ASN A 247 -1.41 -90.01 -17.96
CA ASN A 247 -2.17 -91.25 -18.13
C ASN A 247 -1.57 -92.15 -19.22
N GLU A 248 -1.19 -91.59 -20.37
CA GLU A 248 -0.53 -92.35 -21.45
C GLU A 248 0.78 -93.00 -21.00
N ARG A 249 1.57 -92.30 -20.16
CA ARG A 249 2.80 -92.85 -19.58
C ARG A 249 2.56 -94.07 -18.70
N GLN A 250 1.42 -94.19 -18.01
CA GLN A 250 1.13 -95.36 -17.17
C GLN A 250 0.75 -96.61 -17.97
N VAL A 251 0.25 -96.46 -19.20
CA VAL A 251 -0.04 -97.59 -20.10
C VAL A 251 1.28 -98.16 -20.66
N LEU A 252 2.10 -97.30 -21.28
CA LEU A 252 3.38 -97.68 -21.89
C LEU A 252 4.42 -98.24 -20.89
N GLN A 253 4.27 -97.96 -19.59
CA GLN A 253 5.19 -98.46 -18.57
C GLN A 253 4.93 -99.94 -18.19
N LYS A 254 3.74 -100.48 -18.45
CA LYS A 254 3.44 -101.92 -18.23
C LYS A 254 4.01 -102.81 -19.34
N GLU A 255 3.74 -102.47 -20.60
CA GLU A 255 4.18 -103.26 -21.76
C GLU A 255 5.71 -103.41 -21.81
N LYS A 256 6.45 -102.40 -21.32
CA LYS A 256 7.92 -102.43 -21.25
C LYS A 256 8.48 -103.43 -20.23
N GLN A 257 7.72 -103.83 -19.22
CA GLN A 257 8.21 -104.77 -18.19
C GLN A 257 8.14 -106.24 -18.65
N GLU A 258 7.13 -106.60 -19.45
CA GLU A 258 6.93 -107.98 -19.91
C GLU A 258 8.00 -108.41 -20.95
N PHE A 259 8.43 -107.50 -21.83
CA PHE A 259 9.45 -107.79 -22.84
C PHE A 259 10.84 -108.09 -22.25
N HIS A 260 11.18 -107.52 -21.09
CA HIS A 260 12.51 -107.66 -20.51
C HIS A 260 12.78 -109.07 -19.93
N VAL A 261 11.73 -109.72 -19.40
CA VAL A 261 11.79 -111.09 -18.82
C VAL A 261 12.09 -112.14 -19.91
N PHE A 262 11.58 -111.93 -21.12
CA PHE A 262 11.79 -112.85 -22.24
C PHE A 262 13.26 -112.91 -22.69
N GLN A 263 13.95 -111.76 -22.79
CA GLN A 263 15.34 -111.72 -23.27
C GLN A 263 16.35 -112.36 -22.30
N LEU A 264 16.15 -112.25 -20.99
CA LEU A 264 17.07 -112.83 -20.00
C LEU A 264 17.10 -114.36 -20.06
N THR A 265 15.94 -114.98 -20.29
CA THR A 265 15.79 -116.44 -20.35
C THR A 265 16.46 -117.06 -21.59
N ALA A 266 16.62 -116.29 -22.68
CA ALA A 266 17.24 -116.76 -23.91
C ALA A 266 18.77 -116.85 -23.82
N ASN A 267 19.43 -115.83 -23.27
CA ASN A 267 20.90 -115.74 -23.24
C ASN A 267 21.55 -116.79 -22.34
N GLN A 268 20.86 -117.24 -21.28
CA GLN A 268 21.43 -118.15 -20.29
C GLN A 268 21.72 -119.54 -20.88
N LYS A 269 20.87 -120.04 -21.80
CA LYS A 269 21.08 -121.33 -22.50
C LYS A 269 22.21 -121.31 -23.54
N GLN A 270 22.58 -120.13 -24.06
CA GLN A 270 23.61 -120.02 -25.09
C GLN A 270 25.04 -120.19 -24.53
N ILE A 271 25.22 -119.97 -23.22
CA ILE A 271 26.52 -120.04 -22.53
C ILE A 271 26.90 -121.50 -22.18
N GLU A 272 25.92 -122.36 -21.89
CA GLU A 272 26.18 -123.79 -21.62
C GLU A 272 26.63 -124.53 -22.88
N MET A 273 26.01 -124.23 -24.03
CA MET A 273 26.28 -124.93 -25.29
C MET A 273 27.74 -124.79 -25.77
N LYS A 274 28.39 -123.64 -25.51
CA LYS A 274 29.83 -123.46 -25.83
C LYS A 274 30.75 -124.37 -25.01
N LYS A 275 30.46 -124.57 -23.72
CA LYS A 275 31.32 -125.38 -22.81
C LYS A 275 31.37 -126.87 -23.16
N LEU A 276 30.44 -127.36 -23.98
CA LEU A 276 30.46 -128.73 -24.51
C LEU A 276 31.27 -128.87 -25.81
N LEU A 277 31.44 -127.80 -26.59
CA LEU A 277 32.09 -127.87 -27.90
C LEU A 277 33.63 -127.93 -27.78
N ASP A 278 34.22 -127.12 -26.88
CA ASP A 278 35.67 -127.00 -26.71
C ASP A 278 36.35 -128.29 -26.19
N LYS A 279 35.58 -129.23 -25.62
CA LYS A 279 36.08 -130.56 -25.23
C LYS A 279 36.23 -131.52 -26.42
N ASN A 280 35.36 -131.44 -27.43
CA ASN A 280 35.36 -132.42 -28.52
C ASN A 280 36.42 -132.13 -29.60
N VAL A 281 36.73 -130.87 -29.90
CA VAL A 281 37.71 -130.53 -30.94
C VAL A 281 39.15 -130.83 -30.51
N ASN A 282 39.46 -130.74 -29.21
CA ASN A 282 40.79 -131.10 -28.71
C ASN A 282 41.11 -132.61 -28.82
N ALA A 283 40.11 -133.47 -29.00
CA ALA A 283 40.31 -134.90 -29.31
C ALA A 283 40.70 -135.18 -30.77
N LEU A 284 40.42 -134.25 -31.71
CA LEU A 284 40.80 -134.40 -33.12
C LEU A 284 42.24 -133.98 -33.42
N LYS A 285 42.90 -133.24 -32.51
CA LYS A 285 44.32 -132.84 -32.65
C LYS A 285 45.28 -134.04 -32.69
N SER A 286 44.95 -135.14 -32.03
CA SER A 286 45.84 -136.31 -31.91
C SER A 286 45.66 -137.37 -33.00
N LEU A 287 44.80 -137.14 -34.01
CA LEU A 287 44.55 -138.12 -35.09
C LEU A 287 45.21 -137.75 -36.42
N SER A 288 45.25 -136.46 -36.78
CA SER A 288 45.72 -136.03 -38.11
C SER A 288 47.24 -135.90 -38.25
N GLN A 289 47.99 -135.76 -37.15
CA GLN A 289 49.47 -135.71 -37.21
C GLN A 289 50.11 -137.07 -37.52
N ASN A 290 49.34 -138.17 -37.46
CA ASN A 290 49.77 -139.49 -37.93
C ASN A 290 49.45 -139.74 -39.41
N VAL A 291 49.24 -138.66 -40.19
CA VAL A 291 49.10 -138.71 -41.66
C VAL A 291 50.22 -137.91 -42.36
N ASP A 292 51.08 -137.19 -41.62
CA ASP A 292 52.26 -136.46 -42.15
C ASP A 292 53.32 -137.35 -42.82
N GLU A 293 53.18 -138.68 -42.73
CA GLU A 293 54.03 -139.68 -43.40
C GLU A 293 53.41 -140.28 -44.68
N LEU A 294 52.14 -140.02 -44.98
CA LEU A 294 51.47 -140.48 -46.20
C LEU A 294 51.13 -139.32 -47.15
N LEU A 295 51.96 -139.20 -48.18
CA LEU A 295 51.85 -138.38 -49.38
C LEU A 295 52.04 -136.83 -49.21
N LYS A 296 53.20 -136.18 -49.38
CA LYS A 296 54.60 -136.54 -49.77
C LYS A 296 54.83 -137.40 -51.02
N GLU A 297 53.76 -137.67 -51.76
CA GLU A 297 53.69 -138.61 -52.88
C GLU A 297 52.57 -138.18 -53.86
N LYS A 298 51.65 -137.29 -53.44
CA LYS A 298 50.64 -136.67 -54.33
C LYS A 298 51.08 -135.32 -54.92
N GLU A 299 52.01 -134.61 -54.29
CA GLU A 299 52.73 -133.52 -54.97
C GLU A 299 53.63 -134.07 -56.10
N SER A 300 53.95 -135.37 -56.05
CA SER A 300 54.51 -136.17 -57.15
C SER A 300 53.47 -137.01 -57.91
N LEU A 301 52.21 -136.58 -57.93
CA LEU A 301 51.25 -136.89 -59.00
C LEU A 301 51.00 -135.59 -59.79
N GLU A 302 52.07 -134.92 -60.22
CA GLU A 302 52.73 -135.19 -61.51
C GLU A 302 51.76 -135.39 -62.68
N LYS A 303 51.96 -134.56 -63.72
CA LYS A 303 51.86 -134.90 -65.16
C LYS A 303 50.53 -135.42 -65.73
N ALA A 304 49.51 -135.73 -64.92
CA ALA A 304 48.33 -136.47 -65.36
C ALA A 304 47.21 -135.62 -65.99
N PHE A 305 47.02 -134.35 -65.57
CA PHE A 305 45.87 -133.54 -65.98
C PHE A 305 46.21 -132.15 -66.55
N LYS A 306 47.34 -132.07 -67.25
CA LYS A 306 47.63 -130.97 -68.20
C LYS A 306 47.14 -131.29 -69.63
N ASP A 307 46.11 -132.15 -69.75
CA ASP A 307 45.66 -132.78 -71.03
C ASP A 307 44.11 -132.87 -71.16
N THR A 308 43.33 -132.05 -70.44
CA THR A 308 41.86 -131.95 -70.63
C THR A 308 41.32 -130.53 -70.80
N GLU A 309 42.10 -129.64 -71.43
CA GLU A 309 41.57 -128.34 -71.91
C GLU A 309 41.17 -128.37 -73.40
N GLU A 310 41.73 -129.28 -74.22
CA GLU A 310 41.47 -129.32 -75.68
C GLU A 310 40.91 -130.63 -76.27
N LYS A 311 40.64 -131.68 -75.49
CA LYS A 311 40.16 -132.98 -76.00
C LYS A 311 38.79 -133.46 -75.47
N LYS A 312 37.73 -132.66 -75.69
CA LYS A 312 36.43 -133.19 -76.20
C LYS A 312 35.41 -132.15 -76.73
N LYS A 313 35.89 -131.27 -77.61
CA LYS A 313 35.11 -131.04 -78.85
C LYS A 313 34.84 -132.43 -79.47
N LEU A 314 33.67 -132.66 -80.07
CA LEU A 314 33.18 -133.96 -80.59
C LEU A 314 32.57 -134.97 -79.58
N TYR A 315 31.69 -134.46 -78.72
CA TYR A 315 30.33 -135.03 -78.52
C TYR A 315 29.38 -133.82 -78.55
N ARG A 316 29.11 -133.17 -79.69
CA ARG A 316 28.55 -133.67 -80.97
C ARG A 316 27.27 -134.50 -80.79
N ASN A 317 26.16 -133.86 -81.14
CA ASN A 317 25.28 -134.30 -82.22
C ASN A 317 24.91 -135.80 -82.25
N THR A 318 24.39 -136.32 -81.16
CA THR A 318 23.14 -137.09 -81.23
C THR A 318 22.17 -136.41 -80.26
N LEU A 319 21.19 -135.71 -80.82
CA LEU A 319 19.79 -136.14 -80.87
C LEU A 319 19.17 -136.10 -79.46
N ASN A 320 18.27 -135.16 -79.20
CA ASN A 320 16.87 -135.17 -79.67
C ASN A 320 16.10 -136.36 -79.12
N GLU A 321 14.85 -136.09 -78.75
CA GLU A 321 13.88 -137.08 -78.23
C GLU A 321 14.26 -137.64 -76.84
N THR A 322 13.38 -137.69 -75.85
CA THR A 322 11.97 -137.26 -75.77
C THR A 322 11.73 -136.63 -74.38
N ARG A 323 10.97 -135.54 -74.20
CA ARG A 323 9.59 -135.21 -74.62
C ARG A 323 8.58 -136.11 -73.89
N VAL A 324 7.59 -135.52 -73.19
CA VAL A 324 6.62 -136.21 -72.31
C VAL A 324 7.29 -136.72 -71.02
N ALA A 325 6.80 -136.49 -69.79
CA ALA A 325 5.59 -135.85 -69.25
C ALA A 325 5.94 -135.23 -67.87
N LYS A 326 5.19 -134.30 -67.25
CA LYS A 326 3.94 -133.57 -67.54
C LYS A 326 4.10 -132.18 -66.83
N PHE A 327 3.63 -131.03 -67.34
CA PHE A 327 2.22 -130.59 -67.39
C PHE A 327 1.52 -130.64 -65.99
N GLN A 328 0.74 -129.65 -65.52
CA GLN A 328 0.05 -128.55 -66.23
C GLN A 328 -0.56 -127.53 -65.21
N LEU A 329 -0.92 -126.32 -65.66
CA LEU A 329 -1.82 -125.33 -65.00
C LEU A 329 -1.27 -124.59 -63.74
N LYS A 330 -1.68 -123.37 -63.35
CA LYS A 330 -2.30 -122.17 -63.99
C LYS A 330 -1.96 -120.98 -63.05
N VAL A 331 -1.47 -119.79 -63.43
CA VAL A 331 -1.94 -118.75 -64.40
C VAL A 331 -3.05 -117.84 -63.84
N ASN A 332 -2.93 -116.53 -64.09
CA ASN A 332 -3.88 -115.40 -63.87
C ASN A 332 -4.03 -114.83 -62.43
N GLN A 333 -4.33 -113.53 -62.21
CA GLN A 333 -4.43 -112.35 -63.11
C GLN A 333 -4.25 -110.99 -62.39
N THR A 334 -4.29 -109.88 -63.15
CA THR A 334 -4.09 -108.48 -62.70
C THR A 334 -5.29 -107.54 -62.97
N ALA A 335 -5.28 -106.38 -62.29
CA ALA A 335 -5.94 -105.08 -62.61
C ALA A 335 -7.48 -104.90 -62.47
N LEU A 336 -7.92 -103.84 -61.75
CA LEU A 336 -8.94 -102.86 -62.21
C LEU A 336 -9.22 -101.63 -61.28
N ARG A 337 -9.54 -100.48 -61.93
CA ARG A 337 -10.09 -99.17 -61.43
C ARG A 337 -9.11 -98.29 -60.61
N ARG A 338 -9.07 -96.92 -60.65
CA ARG A 338 -9.77 -95.78 -61.31
C ARG A 338 -11.10 -95.20 -60.78
N GLU A 339 -10.97 -94.06 -60.05
CA GLU A 339 -11.65 -92.73 -60.20
C GLU A 339 -13.19 -92.51 -60.09
N LEU A 340 -13.58 -91.21 -60.16
CA LEU A 340 -14.92 -90.55 -60.19
C LEU A 340 -15.57 -90.28 -58.80
N LYS A 341 -16.35 -89.20 -58.56
CA LYS A 341 -16.81 -88.05 -59.40
C LYS A 341 -17.17 -86.78 -58.55
N LYS A 342 -17.23 -85.60 -59.18
CA LYS A 342 -17.91 -84.36 -58.68
C LYS A 342 -19.37 -84.26 -59.23
N THR A 343 -20.05 -83.12 -59.01
CA THR A 343 -21.33 -82.59 -59.62
C THR A 343 -22.65 -82.79 -58.81
N LEU A 344 -23.69 -81.93 -58.80
CA LEU A 344 -23.96 -80.60 -59.43
C LEU A 344 -25.22 -79.83 -58.86
N ARG A 345 -25.15 -78.47 -58.82
CA ARG A 345 -26.23 -77.45 -59.15
C ARG A 345 -27.43 -77.06 -58.22
N ASN A 346 -27.89 -75.81 -58.45
CA ASN A 346 -29.25 -75.20 -58.28
C ASN A 346 -29.67 -74.71 -56.85
N LYS A 347 -30.50 -73.66 -56.66
CA LYS A 347 -31.10 -72.60 -57.55
C LYS A 347 -31.69 -71.39 -56.75
N LYS A 348 -31.78 -70.22 -57.42
CA LYS A 348 -32.79 -69.11 -57.33
C LYS A 348 -32.95 -68.17 -56.10
N TYR A 349 -32.67 -66.89 -56.38
CA TYR A 349 -33.32 -65.60 -56.00
C TYR A 349 -34.88 -65.57 -56.15
N PRO A 350 -35.68 -64.56 -55.64
CA PRO A 350 -35.53 -63.10 -55.94
C PRO A 350 -36.16 -62.01 -55.00
N SER A 351 -36.08 -60.74 -55.46
CA SER A 351 -36.95 -59.55 -55.16
C SER A 351 -36.80 -58.80 -53.81
N SER A 352 -37.01 -57.47 -53.70
CA SER A 352 -37.13 -56.36 -54.70
C SER A 352 -37.29 -54.96 -54.04
N PHE A 353 -36.78 -53.88 -54.70
CA PHE A 353 -37.33 -52.48 -54.74
C PHE A 353 -37.36 -51.63 -53.42
N ASP A 354 -37.32 -50.28 -53.38
CA ASP A 354 -37.00 -49.19 -54.34
C ASP A 354 -36.74 -47.82 -53.61
N LYS A 355 -36.14 -46.81 -54.29
CA LYS A 355 -36.25 -45.30 -54.25
C LYS A 355 -36.81 -44.52 -53.00
N LYS A 356 -36.53 -43.22 -52.67
CA LYS A 356 -35.77 -42.07 -53.28
C LYS A 356 -35.63 -40.84 -52.32
N LYS A 357 -34.50 -40.10 -52.42
CA LYS A 357 -34.28 -38.61 -52.44
C LYS A 357 -35.06 -37.57 -51.57
N LYS A 358 -34.27 -36.57 -51.08
CA LYS A 358 -34.55 -35.08 -50.97
C LYS A 358 -35.59 -34.60 -49.91
N GLU A 359 -35.55 -33.36 -49.35
CA GLU A 359 -34.55 -32.26 -49.25
C GLU A 359 -34.89 -31.30 -48.09
N ASP A 360 -33.95 -30.40 -47.76
CA ASP A 360 -34.04 -29.07 -47.10
C ASP A 360 -35.18 -28.68 -46.13
N SER A 361 -34.80 -28.12 -44.97
CA SER A 361 -35.05 -26.69 -44.65
C SER A 361 -34.45 -26.26 -43.30
N SER A 362 -34.15 -24.97 -43.16
CA SER A 362 -33.55 -24.35 -41.95
C SER A 362 -34.52 -23.36 -41.31
N GLN A 363 -34.65 -23.35 -39.97
CA GLN A 363 -34.82 -22.15 -39.11
C GLN A 363 -35.25 -22.49 -37.65
N SER A 364 -34.44 -22.09 -36.66
CA SER A 364 -34.86 -21.07 -35.68
C SER A 364 -33.65 -20.63 -34.83
N TYR A 365 -33.22 -19.38 -35.02
CA TYR A 365 -32.26 -18.68 -34.15
C TYR A 365 -32.84 -17.34 -33.62
N GLU A 366 -34.06 -16.96 -34.02
CA GLU A 366 -34.65 -15.65 -33.69
C GLU A 366 -35.23 -15.58 -32.27
N ASP A 367 -35.76 -16.69 -31.74
CA ASP A 367 -36.36 -16.72 -30.40
C ASP A 367 -35.32 -16.44 -29.30
N LEU A 368 -34.08 -16.93 -29.48
CA LEU A 368 -32.97 -16.68 -28.56
C LEU A 368 -32.58 -15.19 -28.53
N TYR A 369 -32.59 -14.54 -29.70
CA TYR A 369 -32.22 -13.13 -29.85
C TYR A 369 -33.24 -12.18 -29.20
N ARG A 370 -34.53 -12.55 -29.20
CA ARG A 370 -35.58 -11.79 -28.50
C ARG A 370 -35.41 -11.81 -26.98
N GLN A 371 -34.93 -12.92 -26.40
CA GLN A 371 -34.72 -13.02 -24.95
C GLN A 371 -33.55 -12.15 -24.45
N LEU A 372 -32.39 -12.18 -25.14
CA LEU A 372 -31.26 -11.32 -24.76
C LEU A 372 -31.60 -9.83 -24.82
N LYS A 373 -32.28 -9.39 -25.89
CA LYS A 373 -32.62 -7.96 -26.09
C LYS A 373 -33.50 -7.40 -24.96
N LYS A 374 -34.34 -8.23 -24.34
CA LYS A 374 -35.17 -7.83 -23.19
C LYS A 374 -34.34 -7.65 -21.92
N GLN A 375 -33.43 -8.59 -21.62
CA GLN A 375 -32.58 -8.52 -20.42
C GLN A 375 -31.63 -7.31 -20.41
N PHE A 376 -31.12 -6.89 -21.57
CA PHE A 376 -30.32 -5.67 -21.67
C PHE A 376 -31.12 -4.41 -21.32
N HIS A 377 -32.33 -4.26 -21.89
CA HIS A 377 -33.12 -3.05 -21.72
C HIS A 377 -33.66 -2.85 -20.28
N ASP A 378 -33.89 -3.94 -19.53
CA ASP A 378 -34.27 -3.85 -18.12
C ASP A 378 -33.07 -3.54 -17.20
N LYS A 379 -31.86 -4.03 -17.52
CA LYS A 379 -30.61 -3.64 -16.82
C LYS A 379 -30.24 -2.18 -17.05
N ASP A 380 -30.45 -1.67 -18.26
CA ASP A 380 -30.17 -0.27 -18.63
C ASP A 380 -31.03 0.72 -17.81
N LYS A 381 -32.30 0.37 -17.55
CA LYS A 381 -33.20 1.13 -16.66
C LYS A 381 -32.77 1.10 -15.19
N VAL A 382 -32.16 0.00 -14.73
CA VAL A 382 -31.61 -0.10 -13.37
C VAL A 382 -30.36 0.78 -13.24
N LEU A 383 -29.46 0.75 -14.23
CA LEU A 383 -28.29 1.64 -14.29
C LEU A 383 -28.66 3.12 -14.35
N SER A 384 -29.65 3.48 -15.17
CA SER A 384 -30.19 4.86 -15.24
C SER A 384 -30.69 5.34 -13.88
N LYS A 385 -31.49 4.53 -13.16
CA LYS A 385 -31.98 4.86 -11.82
C LYS A 385 -30.86 4.97 -10.78
N ALA A 386 -29.89 4.05 -10.81
CA ALA A 386 -28.73 4.08 -9.91
C ALA A 386 -27.88 5.35 -10.13
N ARG A 387 -27.67 5.74 -11.39
CA ARG A 387 -26.92 6.96 -11.75
C ARG A 387 -27.60 8.24 -11.26
N HIS A 388 -28.93 8.34 -11.40
CA HIS A 388 -29.69 9.47 -10.85
C HIS A 388 -29.67 9.50 -9.30
N ALA A 389 -29.74 8.34 -8.64
CA ALA A 389 -29.66 8.26 -7.19
C ALA A 389 -28.27 8.70 -6.66
N LEU A 390 -27.19 8.32 -7.35
CA LEU A 390 -25.83 8.75 -7.01
C LEU A 390 -25.67 10.26 -7.16
N PHE A 391 -26.04 10.85 -8.30
CA PHE A 391 -25.93 12.31 -8.50
C PHE A 391 -26.69 13.12 -7.44
N HIS A 392 -27.91 12.74 -7.08
CA HIS A 392 -28.65 13.42 -5.99
C HIS A 392 -28.09 13.15 -4.58
N SER A 393 -27.26 12.11 -4.39
CA SER A 393 -26.54 11.90 -3.13
C SER A 393 -25.30 12.81 -3.03
N GLU A 394 -24.55 12.98 -4.13
CA GLU A 394 -23.39 13.87 -4.22
C GLU A 394 -23.81 15.34 -4.10
N GLU A 395 -24.87 15.74 -4.80
CA GLU A 395 -25.44 17.10 -4.72
C GLU A 395 -25.88 17.46 -3.29
N LYS A 396 -26.37 16.49 -2.52
CA LYS A 396 -26.70 16.68 -1.09
C LYS A 396 -25.46 16.80 -0.21
N ARG A 397 -24.41 16.00 -0.45
CA ARG A 397 -23.15 16.12 0.30
C ARG A 397 -22.51 17.50 0.09
N LEU A 398 -22.37 17.93 -1.16
CA LEU A 398 -21.81 19.25 -1.52
C LEU A 398 -22.57 20.43 -0.90
N LYS A 399 -23.89 20.30 -0.68
CA LYS A 399 -24.71 21.33 0.00
C LYS A 399 -24.53 21.34 1.52
N ILE A 400 -24.23 20.20 2.14
CA ILE A 400 -23.89 20.11 3.57
C ILE A 400 -22.48 20.64 3.81
N GLU A 401 -21.54 20.25 2.95
CA GLU A 401 -20.11 20.62 3.03
C GLU A 401 -19.92 22.14 2.94
N LYS A 402 -20.55 22.80 1.96
CA LYS A 402 -20.58 24.26 1.85
C LYS A 402 -21.38 24.98 2.94
N GLY A 403 -22.29 24.28 3.61
CA GLY A 403 -22.98 24.80 4.79
C GLY A 403 -22.03 24.88 5.98
N ALA A 404 -21.28 23.80 6.24
CA ALA A 404 -20.28 23.75 7.31
C ALA A 404 -19.15 24.77 7.12
N GLU A 405 -18.69 25.00 5.89
CA GLU A 405 -17.72 26.07 5.59
C GLU A 405 -18.26 27.46 5.98
N LEU A 406 -19.53 27.75 5.73
CA LEU A 406 -20.18 29.04 6.06
C LEU A 406 -20.54 29.21 7.54
N GLU A 407 -20.62 28.14 8.33
CA GLU A 407 -20.78 28.21 9.80
C GLU A 407 -19.43 28.22 10.55
N SER A 408 -18.30 28.24 9.82
CA SER A 408 -16.93 28.22 10.37
C SER A 408 -16.14 29.52 10.15
N LEU A 409 -16.82 30.58 9.70
CA LEU A 409 -16.30 31.93 9.42
C LEU A 409 -17.07 33.01 10.21
#